data_AF-A0A7W1X9N0-F1
#
_entry.id   AF-A0A7W1X9N0-F1
#
_cell.length_a   1.000
_cell.length_b   1.000
_cell.length_c   1.000
_cell.angle_alpha   90.00
_cell.angle_beta   90.00
_cell.angle_gamma   90.00
#
_symmetry.space_group_name_H-M   'P 1'
#
loop_
_entity.id
_entity.type
_entity.pdbx_description
1 polymer ?
#
loop_
_entity_poly.entity_id
_entity_poly.type
_entity_poly.pdbx_seq_one_letter_code
_entity_poly.pdbx_strand_id
1 'polypeptide(L)'
;MATWIATLSLLLNGIILCLFLFRQHNSAKSDWQQIEEQLRLLLLAQEKTEKTLREEMGYHRQEANHAALENRKELQQSFSLLTKSTLTTIQDVASGQKNLLDSFSRQLRDLTAMNEQKLEQLRNKVEEKLAQIQTENQKKLEEMRQTVDEKLHATLEQRLGESFKLVSDRLERVHKSLGEMQHLAAGVDDLKKVLSNVKSRGVLGEIQLENILEQLLTQDQYEKNAVIKKNSKEHVEFAIKLPAKQEGSPPVLLPIDSKFPLEDYERLLQAQEAGNPELINEAGKQLEQRIKQEAKKISDKYIYPPVTTDFAILFLPLEGLYAEILRRPGLWETVQRQFKVAIVGPTTLSAFLNSLQMGFRTLAIEKHTTEAWRWLGIMKTDLLKFGNYLEKAQRKLDEASKTIGQATKQTETMKKKLDRVENLPSLDSASLSALPDGPGGE
;
A
#
# COMPACT_ATOMS: atom_id res chain seq x y z
N MET A 1 39.64 120.95 -109.60
CA MET A 1 38.97 121.13 -108.30
C MET A 1 38.16 119.90 -107.87
N ALA A 2 37.42 119.19 -108.74
CA ALA A 2 36.60 118.03 -108.34
C ALA A 2 37.37 116.72 -108.03
N THR A 3 38.53 116.49 -108.64
CA THR A 3 39.29 115.23 -108.49
C THR A 3 40.06 115.11 -107.17
N TRP A 4 40.42 116.23 -106.55
CA TRP A 4 41.21 116.26 -105.32
C TRP A 4 40.38 116.01 -104.04
N ILE A 5 39.07 116.27 -104.07
CA ILE A 5 38.18 116.06 -102.92
C ILE A 5 37.80 114.56 -102.82
N ALA A 6 37.61 113.89 -103.95
CA ALA A 6 37.31 112.45 -104.00
C ALA A 6 38.49 111.59 -103.50
N THR A 7 39.73 111.96 -103.85
CA THR A 7 40.93 111.25 -103.39
C THR A 7 41.18 111.45 -101.90
N LEU A 8 40.88 112.63 -101.34
CA LEU A 8 41.01 112.88 -99.92
C LEU A 8 39.98 112.09 -99.08
N SER A 9 38.73 111.99 -99.57
CA SER A 9 37.68 111.22 -98.89
C SER A 9 37.93 109.71 -98.90
N LEU A 10 38.47 109.16 -99.99
CA LEU A 10 38.88 107.75 -100.08
C LEU A 10 40.05 107.42 -99.15
N LEU A 11 41.03 108.32 -99.04
CA LEU A 11 42.13 108.15 -98.09
C LEU A 11 41.65 108.21 -96.63
N LEU A 12 40.74 109.13 -96.29
CA LEU A 12 40.19 109.24 -94.94
C LEU A 12 39.38 107.98 -94.57
N ASN A 13 38.52 107.50 -95.47
CA ASN A 13 37.76 106.28 -95.24
C ASN A 13 38.66 105.04 -95.15
N GLY A 14 39.74 104.97 -95.96
CA GLY A 14 40.73 103.90 -95.86
C GLY A 14 41.47 103.89 -94.52
N ILE A 15 41.81 105.06 -93.98
CA ILE A 15 42.45 105.20 -92.67
C ILE A 15 41.50 104.80 -91.54
N ILE A 16 40.22 105.18 -91.61
CA ILE A 16 39.21 104.81 -90.62
C ILE A 16 38.96 103.30 -90.63
N LEU A 17 38.89 102.67 -91.81
CA LEU A 17 38.74 101.22 -91.94
C LEU A 17 39.96 100.47 -91.38
N CYS A 18 41.18 100.93 -91.68
CA CYS A 18 42.41 100.37 -91.12
C CYS A 18 42.48 100.53 -89.60
N LEU A 19 42.07 101.68 -89.04
CA LEU A 19 42.02 101.88 -87.58
C LEU A 19 40.96 101.00 -86.93
N PHE A 20 39.81 100.80 -87.57
CA PHE A 20 38.75 99.92 -87.06
C PHE A 20 39.20 98.46 -87.05
N LEU A 21 39.78 97.98 -88.14
CA LEU A 21 40.32 96.61 -88.23
C LEU A 21 41.50 96.38 -87.28
N PHE A 22 42.38 97.37 -87.11
CA PHE A 22 43.49 97.28 -86.16
C PHE A 22 43.00 97.25 -84.71
N ARG A 23 41.98 98.04 -84.39
CA ARG A 23 41.38 98.08 -83.04
C ARG A 23 40.60 96.80 -82.73
N GLN A 24 39.90 96.22 -83.70
CA GLN A 24 39.20 94.94 -83.55
C GLN A 24 40.17 93.76 -83.41
N HIS A 25 41.28 93.78 -84.15
CA HIS A 25 42.35 92.77 -84.03
C HIS A 25 43.05 92.83 -82.67
N ASN A 26 43.28 94.03 -82.13
CA ASN A 26 43.94 94.20 -80.83
C ASN A 26 43.00 93.84 -79.65
N SER A 27 41.70 94.13 -79.77
CA SER A 27 40.69 93.72 -78.77
C SER A 27 40.56 92.19 -78.73
N ALA A 28 40.43 91.54 -79.89
CA ALA A 28 40.34 90.08 -79.95
C ALA A 28 41.59 89.41 -79.36
N LYS A 29 42.80 89.95 -79.62
CA LYS A 29 44.04 89.42 -79.06
C LYS A 29 44.11 89.52 -77.52
N SER A 30 43.58 90.60 -76.95
CA SER A 30 43.47 90.78 -75.49
C SER A 30 42.50 89.78 -74.87
N ASP A 31 41.32 89.57 -75.47
CA ASP A 31 40.31 88.63 -74.95
C ASP A 31 40.81 87.18 -75.03
N TRP A 32 41.51 86.81 -76.11
CA TRP A 32 42.13 85.49 -76.26
C TRP A 32 43.25 85.24 -75.23
N GLN A 33 44.05 86.25 -74.90
CA GLN A 33 45.06 86.14 -73.84
C GLN A 33 44.42 85.95 -72.46
N GLN A 34 43.32 86.64 -72.18
CA GLN A 34 42.60 86.53 -70.91
C GLN A 34 41.93 85.16 -70.74
N ILE A 35 41.35 84.61 -71.82
CA ILE A 35 40.79 83.25 -71.82
C ILE A 35 41.89 82.21 -71.64
N GLU A 36 43.04 82.36 -72.31
CA GLU A 36 44.17 81.44 -72.17
C GLU A 36 44.72 81.44 -70.73
N GLU A 37 44.78 82.61 -70.09
CA GLU A 37 45.22 82.74 -68.72
C GLU A 37 44.22 82.15 -67.72
N GLN A 38 42.91 82.36 -67.93
CA GLN A 38 41.87 81.69 -67.14
C GLN A 38 41.88 80.17 -67.33
N LEU A 39 42.09 79.67 -68.55
CA LEU A 39 42.20 78.24 -68.81
C LEU A 39 43.42 77.64 -68.10
N ARG A 40 44.56 78.34 -68.13
CA ARG A 40 45.78 77.93 -67.40
C ARG A 40 45.54 77.89 -65.89
N LEU A 41 44.87 78.90 -65.33
CA LEU A 41 44.53 78.91 -63.90
C LEU A 41 43.57 77.78 -63.52
N LEU A 42 42.61 77.45 -64.39
CA LEU A 42 41.66 76.36 -64.16
C LEU A 42 42.35 75.00 -64.25
N LEU A 43 43.25 74.79 -65.22
CA LEU A 43 44.07 73.58 -65.31
C LEU A 43 44.99 73.42 -64.09
N LEU A 44 45.63 74.49 -63.63
CA LEU A 44 46.43 74.48 -62.41
C LEU A 44 45.60 74.20 -61.16
N ALA A 45 44.38 74.76 -61.07
CA ALA A 45 43.46 74.47 -59.97
C ALA A 45 43.00 73.01 -60.00
N GLN A 46 42.70 72.46 -61.19
CA GLN A 46 42.33 71.07 -61.37
C GLN A 46 43.47 70.14 -60.96
N GLU A 47 44.71 70.39 -61.42
CA GLU A 47 45.89 69.61 -61.06
C GLU A 47 46.13 69.65 -59.54
N LYS A 48 45.96 70.82 -58.92
CA LYS A 48 46.05 70.95 -57.45
C LYS A 48 44.96 70.13 -56.75
N THR A 49 43.71 70.18 -57.20
CA THR A 49 42.62 69.38 -56.60
C THR A 49 42.84 67.88 -56.78
N GLU A 50 43.32 67.44 -57.94
CA GLU A 50 43.61 66.03 -58.19
C GLU A 50 44.76 65.53 -57.32
N LYS A 51 45.80 66.35 -57.16
CA LYS A 51 46.92 66.04 -56.26
C LYS A 51 46.46 65.94 -54.80
N THR A 52 45.68 66.90 -54.33
CA THR A 52 45.14 66.91 -52.95
C THR A 52 44.22 65.70 -52.73
N LEU A 53 43.36 65.37 -53.70
CA LEU A 53 42.47 64.20 -53.62
C LEU A 53 43.26 62.89 -53.60
N ARG A 54 44.33 62.75 -54.39
CA ARG A 54 45.21 61.57 -54.35
C ARG A 54 45.93 61.44 -53.01
N GLU A 55 46.38 62.56 -52.43
CA GLU A 55 47.01 62.59 -51.12
C GLU A 55 46.02 62.18 -50.01
N GLU A 56 44.81 62.73 -50.01
CA GLU A 56 43.72 62.36 -49.08
C GLU A 56 43.28 60.90 -49.26
N MET A 57 43.13 60.41 -50.49
CA MET A 57 42.84 58.99 -50.75
C MET A 57 43.98 58.08 -50.29
N GLY A 58 45.23 58.52 -50.42
CA GLY A 58 46.41 57.84 -49.89
C GLY A 58 46.36 57.74 -48.37
N TYR A 59 46.06 58.86 -47.70
CA TYR A 59 45.91 58.94 -46.25
C TYR A 59 44.77 58.05 -45.74
N HIS A 60 43.57 58.17 -46.30
CA HIS A 60 42.43 57.32 -45.93
C HIS A 60 42.66 55.83 -46.19
N ARG A 61 43.36 55.47 -47.27
CA ARG A 61 43.71 54.05 -47.51
C ARG A 61 44.69 53.53 -46.46
N GLN A 62 45.64 54.36 -46.03
CA GLN A 62 46.56 54.01 -44.93
C GLN A 62 45.83 53.89 -43.60
N GLU A 63 44.97 54.87 -43.28
CA GLU A 63 44.16 54.89 -42.06
C GLU A 63 43.19 53.70 -42.01
N ALA A 64 42.51 53.38 -43.12
CA ALA A 64 41.63 52.22 -43.21
C ALA A 64 42.39 50.89 -43.04
N ASN A 65 43.58 50.77 -43.64
CA ASN A 65 44.44 49.60 -43.42
C ASN A 65 44.93 49.50 -41.97
N HIS A 66 45.24 50.64 -41.34
CA HIS A 66 45.66 50.68 -39.94
C HIS A 66 44.52 50.26 -39.01
N ALA A 67 43.33 50.84 -39.19
CA ALA A 67 42.12 50.49 -38.44
C ALA A 67 41.73 49.02 -38.63
N ALA A 68 41.86 48.48 -39.85
CA ALA A 68 41.62 47.05 -40.11
C ALA A 68 42.63 46.14 -39.39
N LEU A 69 43.90 46.53 -39.34
CA LEU A 69 44.94 45.80 -38.61
C LEU A 69 44.71 45.85 -37.09
N GLU A 70 44.32 47.00 -36.54
CA GLU A 70 43.99 47.13 -35.12
C GLU A 70 42.76 46.31 -34.74
N ASN A 71 41.66 46.42 -35.49
CA ASN A 71 40.47 45.59 -35.27
C ASN A 71 40.79 44.09 -35.33
N ARG A 72 41.66 43.65 -36.25
CA ARG A 72 42.05 42.25 -36.32
C ARG A 72 42.87 41.81 -35.10
N LYS A 73 43.74 42.70 -34.57
CA LYS A 73 44.49 42.44 -33.34
C LYS A 73 43.57 42.36 -32.13
N GLU A 74 42.63 43.29 -31.98
CA GLU A 74 41.66 43.28 -30.88
C GLU A 74 40.75 42.04 -30.92
N LEU A 75 40.29 41.65 -32.11
CA LEU A 75 39.52 40.41 -32.30
C LEU A 75 40.36 39.19 -31.91
N GLN A 76 41.62 39.11 -32.36
CA GLN A 76 42.51 37.99 -32.02
C GLN A 76 42.79 37.93 -30.51
N GLN A 77 42.95 39.07 -29.85
CA GLN A 77 43.09 39.16 -28.40
C GLN A 77 41.82 38.71 -27.68
N SER A 78 40.65 39.18 -28.13
CA SER A 78 39.35 38.80 -27.57
C SER A 78 39.07 37.30 -27.72
N PHE A 79 39.35 36.71 -28.90
CA PHE A 79 39.26 35.27 -29.13
C PHE A 79 40.23 34.47 -28.25
N SER A 80 41.45 34.96 -28.06
CA SER A 80 42.44 34.32 -27.18
C SER A 80 41.98 34.35 -25.71
N LEU A 81 41.45 35.47 -25.25
CA LEU A 81 40.88 35.61 -23.90
C LEU A 81 39.65 34.72 -23.71
N LEU A 82 38.75 34.67 -24.70
CA LEU A 82 37.59 33.78 -24.66
C LEU A 82 38.03 32.32 -24.62
N THR A 83 38.98 31.91 -25.47
CA THR A 83 39.50 30.54 -25.49
C THR A 83 40.12 30.18 -24.13
N LYS A 84 40.96 31.05 -23.56
CA LYS A 84 41.52 30.85 -22.23
C LYS A 84 40.43 30.73 -21.16
N SER A 85 39.44 31.62 -21.18
CA SER A 85 38.32 31.58 -20.23
C SER A 85 37.50 30.29 -20.37
N THR A 86 37.20 29.84 -21.59
CA THR A 86 36.48 28.57 -21.80
C THR A 86 37.28 27.37 -21.31
N LEU A 87 38.60 27.34 -21.54
CA LEU A 87 39.47 26.28 -21.05
C LEU A 87 39.53 26.25 -19.51
N THR A 88 39.64 27.42 -18.85
CA THR A 88 39.61 27.48 -17.39
C THR A 88 38.26 27.04 -16.84
N THR A 89 37.16 27.46 -17.46
CA THR A 89 35.81 27.06 -17.02
C THR A 89 35.61 25.54 -17.15
N ILE A 90 36.07 24.92 -18.24
CA ILE A 90 36.03 23.47 -18.42
C ILE A 90 36.88 22.75 -17.35
N GLN A 91 38.05 23.29 -17.04
CA GLN A 91 38.94 22.75 -16.01
C GLN A 91 38.33 22.86 -14.60
N ASP A 92 37.64 23.97 -14.30
CA ASP A 92 36.91 24.18 -13.04
C ASP A 92 35.72 23.22 -12.92
N VAL A 93 34.97 23.00 -14.00
CA VAL A 93 33.87 22.02 -14.03
C VAL A 93 34.40 20.60 -13.85
N ALA A 94 35.49 20.23 -14.54
CA ALA A 94 36.09 18.90 -14.41
C ALA A 94 36.63 18.65 -12.99
N SER A 95 37.26 19.65 -12.37
CA SER A 95 37.73 19.56 -10.99
C SER A 95 36.57 19.51 -9.99
N GLY A 96 35.50 20.28 -10.20
CA GLY A 96 34.26 20.21 -9.43
C GLY A 96 33.59 18.84 -9.48
N GLN A 97 33.47 18.25 -10.68
CA GLN A 97 32.95 16.88 -10.85
C GLN A 97 33.82 15.84 -10.16
N LYS A 98 35.15 15.95 -10.26
CA LYS A 98 36.07 15.04 -9.57
C LYS A 98 35.89 15.11 -8.05
N ASN A 99 35.81 16.32 -7.48
CA ASN A 99 35.59 16.51 -6.06
C ASN A 99 34.25 15.93 -5.59
N LEU A 100 33.20 16.04 -6.42
CA LEU A 100 31.90 15.43 -6.15
C LEU A 100 31.96 13.89 -6.17
N LEU A 101 32.65 13.30 -7.14
CA LEU A 101 32.84 11.85 -7.21
C LEU A 101 33.67 11.31 -6.06
N ASP A 102 34.70 12.04 -5.64
CA ASP A 102 35.54 11.69 -4.49
C ASP A 102 34.74 11.78 -3.18
N SER A 103 33.90 12.81 -3.00
CA SER A 103 33.05 12.93 -1.82
C SER A 103 31.97 11.85 -1.77
N PHE A 104 31.36 11.53 -2.91
CA PHE A 104 30.39 10.44 -3.02
C PHE A 104 31.03 9.07 -2.73
N SER A 105 32.22 8.83 -3.26
CA SER A 105 32.98 7.59 -3.00
C SER A 105 33.34 7.43 -1.52
N ARG A 106 33.66 8.53 -0.83
CA ARG A 106 33.88 8.53 0.63
C ARG A 106 32.59 8.22 1.39
N GLN A 107 31.49 8.90 1.06
CA GLN A 107 30.20 8.64 1.70
C GLN A 107 29.73 7.18 1.51
N LEU A 108 29.94 6.59 0.34
CA LEU A 108 29.60 5.18 0.11
C LEU A 108 30.45 4.23 0.97
N ARG A 109 31.74 4.50 1.13
CA ARG A 109 32.62 3.70 2.00
C ARG A 109 32.20 3.82 3.45
N ASP A 110 31.91 5.03 3.92
CA ASP A 110 31.46 5.28 5.29
C ASP A 110 30.11 4.60 5.56
N LEU A 111 29.16 4.69 4.63
CA LEU A 111 27.89 3.97 4.71
C LEU A 111 28.09 2.46 4.78
N THR A 112 28.97 1.90 3.94
CA THR A 112 29.25 0.47 3.92
C THR A 112 29.85 0.01 5.25
N ALA A 113 30.84 0.74 5.77
CA ALA A 113 31.46 0.46 7.07
C ALA A 113 30.47 0.59 8.23
N MET A 114 29.64 1.64 8.24
CA MET A 114 28.58 1.81 9.24
C MET A 114 27.54 0.69 9.18
N ASN A 115 27.21 0.20 7.99
CA ASN A 115 26.24 -0.87 7.82
C ASN A 115 26.81 -2.21 8.32
N GLU A 116 28.08 -2.50 8.01
CA GLU A 116 28.79 -3.67 8.53
C GLU A 116 28.85 -3.64 10.07
N GLN A 117 29.18 -2.49 10.66
CA GLN A 117 29.19 -2.31 12.11
C GLN A 117 27.78 -2.49 12.73
N LYS A 118 26.72 -1.97 12.10
CA LYS A 118 25.34 -2.16 12.58
C LYS A 118 24.88 -3.60 12.49
N LEU A 119 25.24 -4.31 11.42
CA LEU A 119 24.91 -5.73 11.27
C LEU A 119 25.61 -6.57 12.33
N GLU A 120 26.87 -6.27 12.63
CA GLU A 120 27.61 -6.95 13.69
C GLU A 120 27.02 -6.65 15.08
N GLN A 121 26.63 -5.41 15.36
CA GLN A 121 25.92 -5.06 16.60
C GLN A 121 24.56 -5.76 16.72
N LEU A 122 23.81 -5.89 15.63
CA LEU A 122 22.55 -6.63 15.60
C LEU A 122 22.78 -8.10 15.88
N ARG A 123 23.78 -8.72 15.23
CA ARG A 123 24.15 -10.10 15.47
C ARG A 123 24.47 -10.35 16.94
N ASN A 124 25.33 -9.52 17.53
CA ASN A 124 25.70 -9.64 18.94
C ASN A 124 24.50 -9.48 19.89
N LYS A 125 23.59 -8.52 19.63
CA LYS A 125 22.36 -8.36 20.42
C LYS A 125 21.39 -9.53 20.28
N VAL A 126 21.32 -10.14 19.10
CA VAL A 126 20.49 -11.34 18.87
C VAL A 126 21.07 -12.52 19.62
N GLU A 127 22.38 -12.75 19.54
CA GLU A 127 23.07 -13.80 20.30
C GLU A 127 22.89 -13.62 21.82
N GLU A 128 23.04 -12.39 22.33
CA GLU A 128 22.80 -12.05 23.73
C GLU A 128 21.35 -12.33 24.16
N LYS A 129 20.36 -11.93 23.34
CA LYS A 129 18.94 -12.18 23.64
C LYS A 129 18.59 -13.66 23.59
N LEU A 130 19.16 -14.43 22.67
CA LEU A 130 18.95 -15.87 22.61
C LEU A 130 19.53 -16.58 23.83
N ALA A 131 20.74 -16.20 24.26
CA ALA A 131 21.35 -16.71 25.49
C ALA A 131 20.53 -16.34 26.73
N GLN A 132 19.99 -15.13 26.79
CA GLN A 132 19.10 -14.69 27.87
C GLN A 132 17.82 -15.54 27.90
N ILE A 133 17.17 -15.75 26.75
CA ILE A 133 15.95 -16.57 26.65
C ILE A 133 16.23 -18.02 27.07
N GLN A 134 17.36 -18.60 26.63
CA GLN A 134 17.74 -19.96 27.02
C GLN A 134 17.92 -20.08 28.54
N THR A 135 18.57 -19.09 29.15
CA THR A 135 18.80 -19.05 30.61
C THR A 135 17.50 -18.84 31.38
N GLU A 136 16.64 -17.91 30.94
CA GLU A 136 15.33 -17.67 31.55
C GLU A 136 14.40 -18.88 31.42
N ASN A 137 14.45 -19.60 30.28
CA ASN A 137 13.70 -20.83 30.09
C ASN A 137 14.19 -21.94 31.01
N GLN A 138 15.51 -22.14 31.15
CA GLN A 138 16.06 -23.09 32.13
C GLN A 138 15.61 -22.76 33.55
N LYS A 139 15.64 -21.48 33.93
CA LYS A 139 15.19 -21.03 35.24
C LYS A 139 13.69 -21.29 35.46
N LYS A 140 12.84 -20.95 34.49
CA LYS A 140 11.39 -21.22 34.56
C LYS A 140 11.07 -22.71 34.61
N LEU A 141 11.82 -23.55 33.88
CA LEU A 141 11.66 -25.00 33.93
C LEU A 141 12.05 -25.55 35.31
N GLU A 142 13.11 -25.02 35.93
CA GLU A 142 13.50 -25.40 37.29
C GLU A 142 12.49 -24.91 38.34
N GLU A 143 12.01 -23.67 38.24
CA GLU A 143 10.93 -23.14 39.09
C GLU A 143 9.64 -23.97 38.94
N MET A 144 9.32 -24.41 37.72
CA MET A 144 8.20 -25.30 37.46
C MET A 144 8.45 -26.67 38.09
N ARG A 145 9.65 -27.24 37.97
CA ARG A 145 10.01 -28.51 38.62
C ARG A 145 9.85 -28.41 40.12
N GLN A 146 10.34 -27.32 40.73
CA GLN A 146 10.24 -27.10 42.17
C GLN A 146 8.78 -26.87 42.61
N THR A 147 7.99 -26.09 41.86
CA THR A 147 6.57 -25.88 42.16
C THR A 147 5.77 -27.17 42.02
N VAL A 148 6.10 -27.99 41.02
CA VAL A 148 5.49 -29.30 40.80
C VAL A 148 5.87 -30.24 41.94
N ASP A 149 7.15 -30.29 42.35
CA ASP A 149 7.60 -31.07 43.50
C ASP A 149 6.94 -30.60 44.81
N GLU A 150 6.89 -29.30 45.09
CA GLU A 150 6.25 -28.76 46.30
C GLU A 150 4.75 -29.03 46.32
N LYS A 151 4.04 -28.84 45.19
CA LYS A 151 2.62 -29.17 45.11
C LYS A 151 2.38 -30.68 45.16
N LEU A 152 3.23 -31.50 44.55
CA LEU A 152 3.13 -32.95 44.67
C LEU A 152 3.37 -33.38 46.11
N HIS A 153 4.44 -32.94 46.77
CA HIS A 153 4.76 -33.30 48.15
C HIS A 153 3.69 -32.80 49.12
N ALA A 154 3.29 -31.52 49.05
CA ALA A 154 2.25 -30.99 49.92
C ALA A 154 0.89 -31.68 49.70
N THR A 155 0.52 -31.96 48.45
CA THR A 155 -0.75 -32.65 48.15
C THR A 155 -0.68 -34.14 48.46
N LEU A 156 0.48 -34.79 48.32
CA LEU A 156 0.69 -36.18 48.73
C LEU A 156 0.68 -36.30 50.24
N GLU A 157 1.41 -35.49 50.97
CA GLU A 157 1.58 -35.61 52.42
C GLU A 157 0.28 -35.28 53.15
N GLN A 158 -0.47 -34.28 52.67
CA GLN A 158 -1.80 -33.97 53.18
C GLN A 158 -2.83 -35.07 52.85
N ARG A 159 -2.86 -35.59 51.61
CA ARG A 159 -3.78 -36.69 51.24
C ARG A 159 -3.37 -38.03 51.83
N LEU A 160 -2.08 -38.31 52.00
CA LEU A 160 -1.57 -39.53 52.63
C LEU A 160 -1.77 -39.47 54.14
N GLY A 161 -1.59 -38.33 54.80
CA GLY A 161 -1.89 -38.15 56.22
C GLY A 161 -3.38 -38.34 56.51
N GLU A 162 -4.27 -37.75 55.70
CA GLU A 162 -5.72 -37.97 55.79
C GLU A 162 -6.10 -39.42 55.47
N SER A 163 -5.45 -40.05 54.47
CA SER A 163 -5.68 -41.44 54.11
C SER A 163 -5.17 -42.42 55.17
N PHE A 164 -4.03 -42.15 55.83
CA PHE A 164 -3.50 -42.98 56.92
C PHE A 164 -4.34 -42.88 58.18
N LYS A 165 -4.87 -41.70 58.51
CA LYS A 165 -5.84 -41.52 59.60
C LYS A 165 -7.15 -42.27 59.31
N LEU A 166 -7.63 -42.21 58.07
CA LEU A 166 -8.80 -42.97 57.59
C LEU A 166 -8.55 -44.49 57.59
N VAL A 167 -7.31 -44.93 57.32
CA VAL A 167 -6.89 -46.34 57.32
C VAL A 167 -6.70 -46.89 58.73
N SER A 168 -6.16 -46.11 59.68
CA SER A 168 -6.09 -46.47 61.10
C SER A 168 -7.49 -46.59 61.73
N ASP A 169 -8.38 -45.64 61.46
CA ASP A 169 -9.79 -45.71 61.88
C ASP A 169 -10.56 -46.87 61.20
N ARG A 170 -10.09 -47.32 60.03
CA ARG A 170 -10.59 -48.52 59.34
C ARG A 170 -10.00 -49.80 59.87
N LEU A 171 -8.73 -49.84 60.29
CA LEU A 171 -8.10 -51.03 60.88
C LEU A 171 -8.73 -51.40 62.23
N GLU A 172 -9.11 -50.40 63.04
CA GLU A 172 -9.84 -50.61 64.30
C GLU A 172 -11.29 -51.11 64.06
N ARG A 173 -11.93 -50.65 62.97
CA ARG A 173 -13.23 -51.16 62.49
C ARG A 173 -13.13 -52.54 61.82
N VAL A 174 -12.00 -52.85 61.17
CA VAL A 174 -11.74 -54.13 60.49
C VAL A 174 -11.47 -55.25 61.49
N HIS A 175 -10.80 -54.97 62.62
CA HIS A 175 -10.68 -55.94 63.71
C HIS A 175 -12.03 -56.28 64.36
N LYS A 176 -12.99 -55.34 64.37
CA LYS A 176 -14.38 -55.59 64.77
C LYS A 176 -15.20 -56.31 63.69
N SER A 177 -14.94 -56.05 62.39
CA SER A 177 -15.70 -56.63 61.28
C SER A 177 -15.17 -57.97 60.74
N LEU A 178 -13.96 -58.39 61.13
CA LEU A 178 -13.40 -59.71 60.82
C LEU A 178 -14.19 -60.87 61.44
N GLY A 179 -15.08 -60.59 62.40
CA GLY A 179 -16.00 -61.57 62.96
C GLY A 179 -17.27 -61.84 62.12
N GLU A 180 -17.60 -61.00 61.14
CA GLU A 180 -18.92 -61.05 60.45
C GLU A 180 -18.85 -61.15 58.91
N MET A 181 -17.66 -61.32 58.30
CA MET A 181 -17.47 -61.08 56.85
C MET A 181 -17.34 -62.35 55.98
N GLN A 182 -18.41 -63.16 55.90
CA GLN A 182 -18.63 -64.11 54.79
C GLN A 182 -19.34 -63.46 53.58
N HIS A 183 -19.56 -62.14 53.54
CA HIS A 183 -20.39 -61.46 52.53
C HIS A 183 -19.63 -60.44 51.65
N LEU A 184 -18.56 -60.88 50.99
CA LEU A 184 -17.87 -60.13 49.92
C LEU A 184 -18.57 -60.27 48.55
N ALA A 185 -19.83 -59.83 48.44
CA ALA A 185 -20.60 -59.84 47.18
C ALA A 185 -21.23 -58.48 46.80
N ALA A 186 -21.06 -57.43 47.61
CA ALA A 186 -21.85 -56.20 47.47
C ALA A 186 -21.22 -55.07 46.62
N GLY A 187 -19.92 -55.11 46.31
CA GLY A 187 -19.24 -54.00 45.61
C GLY A 187 -19.52 -53.90 44.09
N VAL A 188 -20.03 -54.96 43.47
CA VAL A 188 -20.44 -54.97 42.05
C VAL A 188 -21.89 -54.48 41.89
N ASP A 189 -22.64 -54.39 43.00
CA ASP A 189 -24.05 -54.03 43.01
C ASP A 189 -24.28 -52.52 42.83
N ASP A 190 -23.32 -51.66 43.22
CA ASP A 190 -23.44 -50.20 43.07
C ASP A 190 -23.19 -49.70 41.63
N LEU A 191 -22.26 -50.30 40.88
CA LEU A 191 -22.09 -50.04 39.44
C LEU A 191 -23.31 -50.55 38.64
N LYS A 192 -23.86 -51.71 39.04
CA LYS A 192 -25.12 -52.22 38.51
C LYS A 192 -26.30 -51.28 38.84
N LYS A 193 -26.34 -50.68 40.04
CA LYS A 193 -27.39 -49.72 40.44
C LYS A 193 -27.35 -48.42 39.64
N VAL A 194 -26.18 -47.84 39.40
CA VAL A 194 -26.05 -46.63 38.56
C VAL A 194 -26.42 -46.90 37.11
N LEU A 195 -26.07 -48.09 36.59
CA LEU A 195 -26.48 -48.57 35.26
C LEU A 195 -27.91 -49.11 35.21
N SER A 196 -28.63 -49.26 36.33
CA SER A 196 -30.02 -49.74 36.37
C SER A 196 -31.07 -48.62 36.28
N ASN A 197 -30.69 -47.36 36.54
CA ASN A 197 -31.62 -46.24 36.50
C ASN A 197 -31.68 -45.63 35.09
N VAL A 198 -32.88 -45.59 34.49
CA VAL A 198 -33.12 -45.01 33.14
C VAL A 198 -32.65 -43.56 33.03
N LYS A 199 -32.78 -42.76 34.10
CA LYS A 199 -32.35 -41.35 34.10
C LYS A 199 -30.83 -41.21 34.11
N SER A 200 -30.14 -41.98 34.95
CA SER A 200 -28.68 -41.97 35.02
C SER A 200 -28.05 -42.43 33.71
N ARG A 201 -28.69 -43.37 33.01
CA ARG A 201 -28.29 -43.84 31.68
C ARG A 201 -28.41 -42.76 30.60
N GLY A 202 -29.50 -41.99 30.60
CA GLY A 202 -29.65 -40.84 29.71
C GLY A 202 -28.53 -39.81 29.89
N VAL A 203 -28.27 -39.44 31.15
CA VAL A 203 -27.21 -38.48 31.51
C VAL A 203 -25.82 -38.96 31.08
N LEU A 204 -25.50 -40.25 31.22
CA LEU A 204 -24.21 -40.79 30.74
C LEU A 204 -24.06 -40.66 29.21
N GLY A 205 -25.13 -40.90 28.46
CA GLY A 205 -25.15 -40.73 27.01
C GLY A 205 -24.98 -39.27 26.59
N GLU A 206 -25.61 -38.34 27.32
CA GLU A 206 -25.47 -36.90 27.11
C GLU A 206 -24.03 -36.41 27.39
N ILE A 207 -23.43 -36.83 28.52
CA ILE A 207 -22.04 -36.48 28.87
C ILE A 207 -21.06 -36.99 27.81
N GLN A 208 -21.27 -38.19 27.27
CA GLN A 208 -20.39 -38.71 26.22
C GLN A 208 -20.51 -37.90 24.93
N LEU A 209 -21.74 -37.54 24.53
CA LEU A 209 -21.99 -36.68 23.37
C LEU A 209 -21.35 -35.30 23.56
N GLU A 210 -21.51 -34.71 24.74
CA GLU A 210 -20.91 -33.43 25.13
C GLU A 210 -19.39 -33.45 24.99
N ASN A 211 -18.74 -34.48 25.53
CA ASN A 211 -17.29 -34.64 25.45
C ASN A 211 -16.80 -34.72 24.00
N ILE A 212 -17.51 -35.42 23.11
CA ILE A 212 -17.16 -35.51 21.68
C ILE A 212 -17.30 -34.13 21.01
N LEU A 213 -18.37 -33.40 21.30
CA LEU A 213 -18.61 -32.07 20.76
C LEU A 213 -17.55 -31.07 21.25
N GLU A 214 -17.22 -31.06 22.54
CA GLU A 214 -16.23 -30.16 23.14
C GLU A 214 -14.80 -30.41 22.63
N GLN A 215 -14.46 -31.65 22.28
CA GLN A 215 -13.15 -31.97 21.71
C GLN A 215 -13.00 -31.52 20.26
N LEU A 216 -14.09 -31.48 19.49
CA LEU A 216 -14.05 -31.28 18.03
C LEU A 216 -14.56 -29.91 17.56
N LEU A 217 -15.43 -29.26 18.33
CA LEU A 217 -16.08 -28.00 17.98
C LEU A 217 -15.81 -26.92 19.04
N THR A 218 -15.82 -25.65 18.62
CA THR A 218 -15.80 -24.52 19.57
C THR A 218 -17.19 -24.28 20.15
N GLN A 219 -17.26 -23.64 21.32
CA GLN A 219 -18.52 -23.36 22.02
C GLN A 219 -19.52 -22.55 21.17
N ASP A 220 -19.03 -21.73 20.23
CA ASP A 220 -19.87 -20.96 19.30
C ASP A 220 -20.49 -21.80 18.18
N GLN A 221 -19.96 -22.99 17.90
CA GLN A 221 -20.38 -23.86 16.80
C GLN A 221 -21.52 -24.82 17.16
N TYR A 222 -21.90 -24.90 18.43
CA TYR A 222 -23.02 -25.71 18.87
C TYR A 222 -23.81 -25.02 20.00
N GLU A 223 -24.95 -25.60 20.36
CA GLU A 223 -25.82 -25.13 21.45
C GLU A 223 -26.30 -26.32 22.26
N LYS A 224 -26.22 -26.21 23.60
CA LYS A 224 -26.73 -27.21 24.55
C LYS A 224 -28.19 -26.88 24.86
N ASN A 225 -29.05 -27.89 24.96
CA ASN A 225 -30.48 -27.76 25.29
C ASN A 225 -31.24 -26.78 24.37
N ALA A 226 -30.96 -26.83 23.07
CA ALA A 226 -31.45 -25.86 22.09
C ALA A 226 -32.97 -25.94 21.90
N VAL A 227 -33.62 -24.77 21.82
CA VAL A 227 -35.06 -24.65 21.53
C VAL A 227 -35.27 -24.52 20.03
N ILE A 228 -35.80 -25.56 19.40
CA ILE A 228 -35.97 -25.58 17.94
C ILE A 228 -37.21 -24.81 17.48
N LYS A 229 -38.36 -25.06 18.10
CA LYS A 229 -39.64 -24.45 17.72
C LYS A 229 -39.96 -23.30 18.69
N LYS A 230 -40.23 -22.11 18.15
CA LYS A 230 -40.68 -20.96 18.96
C LYS A 230 -41.94 -21.36 19.74
N ASN A 231 -41.93 -21.12 21.06
CA ASN A 231 -42.98 -21.51 22.02
C ASN A 231 -43.12 -23.01 22.31
N SER A 232 -42.13 -23.85 21.97
CA SER A 232 -42.07 -25.23 22.41
C SER A 232 -41.33 -25.37 23.74
N LYS A 233 -41.77 -26.32 24.58
CA LYS A 233 -41.05 -26.76 25.79
C LYS A 233 -40.07 -27.91 25.51
N GLU A 234 -40.03 -28.38 24.28
CA GLU A 234 -39.15 -29.46 23.85
C GLU A 234 -37.77 -28.90 23.52
N HIS A 235 -36.75 -29.42 24.18
CA HIS A 235 -35.35 -29.06 23.99
C HIS A 235 -34.62 -30.23 23.36
N VAL A 236 -33.83 -29.97 22.33
CA VAL A 236 -32.87 -30.98 21.85
C VAL A 236 -31.60 -30.88 22.70
N GLU A 237 -31.04 -32.01 23.10
CA GLU A 237 -29.85 -32.07 23.95
C GLU A 237 -28.71 -31.23 23.37
N PHE A 238 -28.43 -31.38 22.07
CA PHE A 238 -27.43 -30.58 21.37
C PHE A 238 -27.90 -30.18 19.97
N ALA A 239 -27.48 -29.01 19.49
CA ALA A 239 -27.67 -28.59 18.10
C ALA A 239 -26.40 -27.97 17.54
N ILE A 240 -25.92 -28.46 16.40
CA ILE A 240 -24.76 -27.87 15.70
C ILE A 240 -25.23 -26.70 14.84
N LYS A 241 -24.54 -25.58 14.90
CA LYS A 241 -24.83 -24.38 14.12
C LYS A 241 -24.12 -24.45 12.77
N LEU A 242 -24.88 -24.75 11.72
CA LEU A 242 -24.38 -24.73 10.36
C LEU A 242 -24.41 -23.28 9.81
N PRO A 243 -23.37 -22.85 9.07
CA PRO A 243 -23.32 -21.52 8.49
C PRO A 243 -24.46 -21.33 7.50
N ALA A 244 -25.13 -20.17 7.58
CA ALA A 244 -26.22 -19.83 6.67
C ALA A 244 -25.70 -19.64 5.23
N LYS A 245 -26.51 -20.04 4.25
CA LYS A 245 -26.21 -19.87 2.81
C LYS A 245 -26.19 -18.40 2.35
N GLN A 246 -26.82 -17.50 3.12
CA GLN A 246 -26.90 -16.08 2.82
C GLN A 246 -26.30 -15.27 3.96
N GLU A 247 -25.54 -14.24 3.61
CA GLU A 247 -24.89 -13.34 4.55
C GLU A 247 -25.95 -12.56 5.36
N GLY A 248 -25.90 -12.68 6.70
CA GLY A 248 -26.86 -12.04 7.61
C GLY A 248 -28.08 -12.91 8.01
N SER A 249 -28.22 -14.13 7.49
CA SER A 249 -29.25 -15.07 7.96
C SER A 249 -28.80 -15.83 9.22
N PRO A 250 -29.74 -16.21 10.12
CA PRO A 250 -29.41 -17.00 11.30
C PRO A 250 -28.85 -18.37 10.89
N PRO A 251 -27.94 -18.96 11.69
CA PRO A 251 -27.39 -20.29 11.41
C PRO A 251 -28.51 -21.34 11.40
N VAL A 252 -28.35 -22.35 10.54
CA VAL A 252 -29.28 -23.48 10.49
C VAL A 252 -28.83 -24.51 11.52
N LEU A 253 -29.75 -24.96 12.38
CA LEU A 253 -29.43 -25.90 13.45
C LEU A 253 -29.51 -27.35 12.97
N LEU A 254 -28.49 -28.17 13.25
CA LEU A 254 -28.50 -29.62 13.07
C LEU A 254 -28.76 -30.29 14.43
N PRO A 255 -29.97 -30.80 14.70
CA PRO A 255 -30.33 -31.37 15.99
C PRO A 255 -29.65 -32.73 16.21
N ILE A 256 -29.15 -32.96 17.44
CA ILE A 256 -28.55 -34.21 17.88
C ILE A 256 -29.16 -34.59 19.23
N ASP A 257 -29.73 -35.78 19.29
CA ASP A 257 -30.40 -36.31 20.48
C ASP A 257 -29.82 -37.70 20.81
N SER A 258 -29.41 -37.90 22.05
CA SER A 258 -28.84 -39.14 22.57
C SER A 258 -29.96 -40.05 23.06
N LYS A 259 -29.96 -41.31 22.61
CA LYS A 259 -30.87 -42.32 23.16
C LYS A 259 -30.11 -43.58 23.51
N PHE A 260 -30.44 -44.12 24.67
CA PHE A 260 -29.78 -45.30 25.20
C PHE A 260 -30.78 -46.41 25.57
N PRO A 261 -31.30 -47.17 24.58
CA PRO A 261 -32.19 -48.31 24.81
C PRO A 261 -31.40 -49.53 25.30
N LEU A 262 -30.70 -49.38 26.44
CA LEU A 262 -29.79 -50.41 26.96
C LEU A 262 -30.54 -51.70 27.29
N GLU A 263 -31.76 -51.63 27.82
CA GLU A 263 -32.53 -52.81 28.21
C GLU A 263 -32.92 -53.67 27.00
N ASP A 264 -33.31 -53.05 25.89
CA ASP A 264 -33.60 -53.75 24.64
C ASP A 264 -32.34 -54.41 24.07
N TYR A 265 -31.19 -53.74 24.19
CA TYR A 265 -29.90 -54.24 23.77
C TYR A 265 -29.38 -55.40 24.64
N GLU A 266 -29.46 -55.28 25.96
CA GLU A 266 -29.06 -56.32 26.91
C GLU A 266 -29.93 -57.58 26.76
N ARG A 267 -31.25 -57.43 26.58
CA ARG A 267 -32.13 -58.57 26.30
C ARG A 267 -31.74 -59.31 25.04
N LEU A 268 -31.34 -58.58 24.01
CA LEU A 268 -30.83 -59.18 22.78
C LEU A 268 -29.50 -59.90 23.01
N LEU A 269 -28.55 -59.31 23.74
CA LEU A 269 -27.27 -59.95 24.08
C LEU A 269 -27.49 -61.24 24.89
N GLN A 270 -28.36 -61.21 25.91
CA GLN A 270 -28.70 -62.39 26.71
C GLN A 270 -29.33 -63.50 25.85
N ALA A 271 -30.21 -63.14 24.90
CA ALA A 271 -30.78 -64.10 23.98
C ALA A 271 -29.72 -64.72 23.04
N GLN A 272 -28.74 -63.93 22.62
CA GLN A 272 -27.59 -64.39 21.81
C GLN A 272 -26.69 -65.33 22.62
N GLU A 273 -26.37 -64.99 23.87
CA GLU A 273 -25.58 -65.83 24.78
C GLU A 273 -26.29 -67.17 25.09
N ALA A 274 -27.61 -67.14 25.25
CA ALA A 274 -28.42 -68.34 25.45
C ALA A 274 -28.56 -69.21 24.17
N GLY A 275 -28.14 -68.70 23.01
CA GLY A 275 -28.17 -69.43 21.74
C GLY A 275 -29.58 -69.77 21.23
N ASN A 276 -30.63 -69.09 21.70
CA ASN A 276 -32.01 -69.37 21.31
C ASN A 276 -32.44 -68.48 20.11
N PRO A 277 -32.61 -69.05 18.90
CA PRO A 277 -32.89 -68.26 17.69
C PRO A 277 -34.23 -67.53 17.72
N GLU A 278 -35.23 -68.06 18.43
CA GLU A 278 -36.55 -67.42 18.54
C GLU A 278 -36.48 -66.16 19.41
N LEU A 279 -35.84 -66.26 20.57
CA LEU A 279 -35.64 -65.13 21.49
C LEU A 279 -34.76 -64.03 20.88
N ILE A 280 -33.74 -64.41 20.10
CA ILE A 280 -32.88 -63.45 19.38
C ILE A 280 -33.70 -62.64 18.37
N ASN A 281 -34.58 -63.31 17.62
CA ASN A 281 -35.43 -62.64 16.62
C ASN A 281 -36.45 -61.72 17.31
N GLU A 282 -37.08 -62.18 18.39
CA GLU A 282 -38.04 -61.38 19.14
C GLU A 282 -37.40 -60.14 19.77
N ALA A 283 -36.34 -60.32 20.58
CA ALA A 283 -35.62 -59.21 21.21
C ALA A 283 -35.09 -58.23 20.16
N GLY A 284 -34.63 -58.76 19.03
CA GLY A 284 -34.19 -57.97 17.90
C GLY A 284 -35.27 -57.08 17.27
N LYS A 285 -36.49 -57.63 17.07
CA LYS A 285 -37.64 -56.85 16.56
C LYS A 285 -38.07 -55.77 17.56
N GLN A 286 -37.99 -56.06 18.85
CA GLN A 286 -38.31 -55.08 19.89
C GLN A 286 -37.32 -53.92 19.88
N LEU A 287 -36.01 -54.20 19.77
CA LEU A 287 -34.98 -53.18 19.62
C LEU A 287 -35.20 -52.34 18.36
N GLU A 288 -35.51 -52.99 17.23
CA GLU A 288 -35.81 -52.31 15.96
C GLU A 288 -37.00 -51.34 16.11
N GLN A 289 -38.09 -51.82 16.70
CA GLN A 289 -39.28 -51.02 16.94
C GLN A 289 -38.98 -49.84 17.87
N ARG A 290 -38.17 -50.05 18.91
CA ARG A 290 -37.77 -48.98 19.83
C ARG A 290 -36.98 -47.90 19.12
N ILE A 291 -35.98 -48.27 18.32
CA ILE A 291 -35.17 -47.32 17.54
C ILE A 291 -36.05 -46.52 16.57
N LYS A 292 -36.99 -47.18 15.87
CA LYS A 292 -37.95 -46.51 14.98
C LYS A 292 -38.83 -45.51 15.74
N GLN A 293 -39.29 -45.85 16.95
CA GLN A 293 -40.08 -44.94 17.77
C GLN A 293 -39.27 -43.71 18.22
N GLU A 294 -38.03 -43.91 18.67
CA GLU A 294 -37.17 -42.78 19.07
C GLU A 294 -36.82 -41.90 17.87
N ALA A 295 -36.49 -42.47 16.71
CA ALA A 295 -36.27 -41.72 15.49
C ALA A 295 -37.51 -40.92 15.06
N LYS A 296 -38.70 -41.51 15.17
CA LYS A 296 -39.96 -40.79 14.90
C LYS A 296 -40.16 -39.60 15.84
N LYS A 297 -39.93 -39.78 17.15
CA LYS A 297 -40.02 -38.68 18.13
C LYS A 297 -39.04 -37.55 17.81
N ILE A 298 -37.78 -37.88 17.48
CA ILE A 298 -36.74 -36.92 17.09
C ILE A 298 -37.19 -36.14 15.85
N SER A 299 -37.72 -36.85 14.84
CA SER A 299 -38.24 -36.24 13.62
C SER A 299 -39.38 -35.25 13.91
N ASP A 300 -40.40 -35.70 14.63
CA ASP A 300 -41.59 -34.91 14.95
C ASP A 300 -41.26 -33.67 15.80
N LYS A 301 -40.33 -33.80 16.75
CA LYS A 301 -39.96 -32.73 17.68
C LYS A 301 -39.00 -31.72 17.07
N TYR A 302 -37.93 -32.19 16.41
CA TYR A 302 -36.75 -31.36 16.14
C TYR A 302 -36.52 -31.05 14.66
N ILE A 303 -37.15 -31.74 13.71
CA ILE A 303 -37.01 -31.38 12.29
C ILE A 303 -38.03 -30.28 11.96
N TYR A 304 -37.53 -29.06 11.78
CA TYR A 304 -38.31 -27.86 11.50
C TYR A 304 -37.58 -26.87 10.56
N PRO A 305 -37.42 -27.19 9.26
CA PRO A 305 -36.91 -26.23 8.27
C PRO A 305 -37.81 -24.99 8.14
N PRO A 306 -37.25 -23.78 7.95
CA PRO A 306 -35.84 -23.48 7.67
C PRO A 306 -34.97 -23.26 8.91
N VAL A 307 -35.51 -23.42 10.13
CA VAL A 307 -34.74 -23.20 11.38
C VAL A 307 -33.71 -24.31 11.58
N THR A 308 -34.09 -25.55 11.27
CA THR A 308 -33.17 -26.71 11.31
C THR A 308 -32.86 -27.25 9.94
N THR A 309 -31.90 -28.16 9.89
CA THR A 309 -31.70 -29.09 8.78
C THR A 309 -32.95 -29.92 8.50
N ASP A 310 -33.03 -30.46 7.29
CA ASP A 310 -34.08 -31.37 6.84
C ASP A 310 -33.94 -32.79 7.41
N PHE A 311 -32.86 -33.06 8.14
CA PHE A 311 -32.62 -34.28 8.89
C PHE A 311 -32.08 -33.98 10.29
N ALA A 312 -32.14 -34.96 11.19
CA ALA A 312 -31.56 -34.89 12.54
C ALA A 312 -30.65 -36.09 12.81
N ILE A 313 -29.90 -36.06 13.91
CA ILE A 313 -29.01 -37.15 14.32
C ILE A 313 -29.56 -37.82 15.58
N LEU A 314 -29.66 -39.15 15.52
CA LEU A 314 -29.86 -40.00 16.68
C LEU A 314 -28.51 -40.56 17.11
N PHE A 315 -27.99 -40.10 18.25
CA PHE A 315 -26.73 -40.56 18.80
C PHE A 315 -26.94 -41.76 19.72
N LEU A 316 -26.11 -42.79 19.53
CA LEU A 316 -26.11 -44.00 20.34
C LEU A 316 -24.77 -44.11 21.06
N PRO A 317 -24.73 -44.05 22.41
CA PRO A 317 -23.48 -43.96 23.16
C PRO A 317 -22.61 -45.24 23.14
N LEU A 318 -23.22 -46.40 22.86
CA LEU A 318 -22.50 -47.66 22.72
C LEU A 318 -22.27 -48.01 21.25
N GLU A 319 -20.99 -48.18 20.87
CA GLU A 319 -20.61 -48.60 19.52
C GLU A 319 -21.17 -49.99 19.19
N GLY A 320 -21.25 -50.91 20.16
CA GLY A 320 -21.86 -52.23 19.97
C GLY A 320 -23.35 -52.18 19.64
N LEU A 321 -24.09 -51.26 20.26
CA LEU A 321 -25.51 -51.04 19.94
C LEU A 321 -25.67 -50.48 18.52
N TYR A 322 -24.83 -49.52 18.14
CA TYR A 322 -24.80 -48.99 16.78
C TYR A 322 -24.49 -50.09 15.74
N ALA A 323 -23.50 -50.95 16.02
CA ALA A 323 -23.15 -52.07 15.15
C ALA A 323 -24.31 -53.07 15.00
N GLU A 324 -25.03 -53.38 16.07
CA GLU A 324 -26.17 -54.30 16.02
C GLU A 324 -27.35 -53.73 15.22
N ILE A 325 -27.53 -52.41 15.23
CA ILE A 325 -28.51 -51.72 14.38
C ILE A 325 -28.14 -51.82 12.90
N LEU A 326 -26.85 -51.62 12.56
CA LEU A 326 -26.37 -51.75 11.19
C LEU A 326 -26.46 -53.18 10.65
N ARG A 327 -26.33 -54.20 11.52
CA ARG A 327 -26.48 -55.61 11.13
C ARG A 327 -27.91 -55.97 10.73
N ARG A 328 -28.91 -55.13 11.07
CA ARG A 328 -30.33 -55.39 10.80
C ARG A 328 -30.71 -54.85 9.42
N PRO A 329 -31.04 -55.74 8.45
CA PRO A 329 -31.34 -55.31 7.09
C PRO A 329 -32.52 -54.33 7.03
N GLY A 330 -32.34 -53.20 6.36
CA GLY A 330 -33.41 -52.24 6.09
C GLY A 330 -33.77 -51.30 7.25
N LEU A 331 -33.27 -51.52 8.48
CA LEU A 331 -33.57 -50.65 9.62
C LEU A 331 -32.99 -49.24 9.42
N TRP A 332 -31.71 -49.18 9.08
CA TRP A 332 -30.98 -47.94 8.79
C TRP A 332 -31.69 -47.12 7.70
N GLU A 333 -31.96 -47.75 6.55
CA GLU A 333 -32.59 -47.10 5.39
C GLU A 333 -34.00 -46.63 5.70
N THR A 334 -34.76 -47.43 6.47
CA THR A 334 -36.10 -47.06 6.91
C THR A 334 -36.05 -45.82 7.79
N VAL A 335 -35.16 -45.78 8.78
CA VAL A 335 -35.04 -44.65 9.71
C VAL A 335 -34.60 -43.39 8.97
N GLN A 336 -33.60 -43.49 8.09
CA GLN A 336 -33.10 -42.37 7.30
C GLN A 336 -34.16 -41.85 6.32
N ARG A 337 -34.87 -42.72 5.60
CA ARG A 337 -35.83 -42.30 4.57
C ARG A 337 -37.17 -41.83 5.14
N GLN A 338 -37.71 -42.53 6.14
CA GLN A 338 -39.05 -42.24 6.67
C GLN A 338 -39.03 -41.13 7.71
N PHE A 339 -38.04 -41.14 8.62
CA PHE A 339 -37.97 -40.18 9.71
C PHE A 339 -36.95 -39.07 9.46
N LYS A 340 -36.14 -39.16 8.40
CA LYS A 340 -35.05 -38.22 8.12
C LYS A 340 -34.11 -38.10 9.33
N VAL A 341 -33.81 -39.24 9.95
CA VAL A 341 -32.88 -39.30 11.10
C VAL A 341 -31.69 -40.17 10.71
N ALA A 342 -30.48 -39.66 10.92
CA ALA A 342 -29.24 -40.42 10.78
C ALA A 342 -28.84 -40.98 12.15
N ILE A 343 -28.69 -42.30 12.23
CA ILE A 343 -28.18 -42.99 13.43
C ILE A 343 -26.65 -42.96 13.44
N VAL A 344 -26.03 -42.58 14.54
CA VAL A 344 -24.56 -42.53 14.63
C VAL A 344 -24.08 -43.07 15.97
N GLY A 345 -22.99 -43.84 15.94
CA GLY A 345 -22.18 -44.17 17.12
C GLY A 345 -21.09 -43.12 17.39
N PRO A 346 -20.34 -43.23 18.51
CA PRO A 346 -19.27 -42.31 18.89
C PRO A 346 -18.20 -42.11 17.82
N THR A 347 -17.77 -43.20 17.17
CA THR A 347 -16.73 -43.15 16.14
C THR A 347 -17.25 -42.47 14.87
N THR A 348 -18.47 -42.81 14.47
CA THR A 348 -19.11 -42.25 13.27
C THR A 348 -19.44 -40.77 13.44
N LEU A 349 -19.93 -40.38 14.62
CA LEU A 349 -20.17 -38.98 14.95
C LEU A 349 -18.87 -38.18 14.89
N SER A 350 -17.80 -38.66 15.54
CA SER A 350 -16.49 -38.00 15.48
C SER A 350 -16.00 -37.80 14.05
N ALA A 351 -16.12 -38.82 13.19
CA ALA A 351 -15.76 -38.72 11.78
C ALA A 351 -16.63 -37.70 11.01
N PHE A 352 -17.94 -37.71 11.26
CA PHE A 352 -18.89 -36.76 10.67
C PHE A 352 -18.57 -35.32 11.07
N LEU A 353 -18.26 -35.06 12.36
CA LEU A 353 -17.90 -33.75 12.86
C LEU A 353 -16.57 -33.25 12.30
N ASN A 354 -15.57 -34.13 12.19
CA ASN A 354 -14.29 -33.79 11.54
C ASN A 354 -14.48 -33.39 10.07
N SER A 355 -15.36 -34.09 9.34
CA SER A 355 -15.70 -33.72 7.97
C SER A 355 -16.38 -32.34 7.90
N LEU A 356 -17.32 -32.05 8.80
CA LEU A 356 -17.96 -30.73 8.91
C LEU A 356 -16.96 -29.63 9.27
N GLN A 357 -15.99 -29.91 10.15
CA GLN A 357 -14.98 -28.93 10.57
C GLN A 357 -14.11 -28.45 9.39
N MET A 358 -13.77 -29.36 8.47
CA MET A 358 -13.04 -28.99 7.25
C MET A 358 -13.87 -28.05 6.37
N GLY A 359 -15.19 -28.30 6.25
CA GLY A 359 -16.12 -27.40 5.57
C GLY A 359 -16.24 -26.02 6.23
N PHE A 360 -16.28 -25.96 7.56
CA PHE A 360 -16.31 -24.68 8.31
C PHE A 360 -15.02 -23.87 8.14
N ARG A 361 -13.86 -24.55 8.14
CA ARG A 361 -12.56 -23.88 7.92
C ARG A 361 -12.47 -23.25 6.53
N THR A 362 -12.90 -23.96 5.49
CA THR A 362 -12.93 -23.41 4.12
C THR A 362 -13.84 -22.18 4.03
N LEU A 363 -15.03 -22.24 4.62
CA LEU A 363 -15.99 -21.13 4.56
C LEU A 363 -15.55 -19.92 5.40
N ALA A 364 -14.84 -20.14 6.51
CA ALA A 364 -14.23 -19.05 7.29
C ALA A 364 -13.12 -18.34 6.48
N ILE A 365 -12.29 -19.09 5.75
CA ILE A 365 -11.24 -18.53 4.89
C ILE A 365 -11.83 -17.68 3.75
N GLU A 366 -12.92 -18.12 3.13
CA GLU A 366 -13.62 -17.34 2.09
C GLU A 366 -14.15 -16.00 2.61
N LYS A 367 -14.72 -15.98 3.83
CA LYS A 367 -15.19 -14.74 4.47
C LYS A 367 -14.06 -13.76 4.74
N HIS A 368 -12.94 -14.23 5.31
CA HIS A 368 -11.79 -13.37 5.57
C HIS A 368 -11.15 -12.82 4.29
N THR A 369 -11.18 -13.59 3.20
CA THR A 369 -10.69 -13.13 1.89
C THR A 369 -11.59 -12.01 1.35
N THR A 370 -12.91 -12.13 1.50
CA THR A 370 -13.88 -11.10 1.08
C THR A 370 -13.73 -9.81 1.89
N GLU A 371 -13.47 -9.92 3.20
CA GLU A 371 -13.20 -8.78 4.07
C GLU A 371 -11.90 -8.06 3.67
N ALA A 372 -10.84 -8.80 3.33
CA ALA A 372 -9.61 -8.23 2.79
C ALA A 372 -9.84 -7.46 1.48
N TRP A 373 -10.66 -7.99 0.56
CA TRP A 373 -11.06 -7.29 -0.66
C TRP A 373 -11.82 -5.99 -0.39
N ARG A 374 -12.71 -5.98 0.62
CA ARG A 374 -13.40 -4.77 1.06
C ARG A 374 -12.43 -3.72 1.58
N TRP A 375 -11.46 -4.11 2.41
CA TRP A 375 -10.41 -3.21 2.89
C TRP A 375 -9.55 -2.65 1.75
N LEU A 376 -9.18 -3.48 0.77
CA LEU A 376 -8.49 -3.04 -0.43
C LEU A 376 -9.31 -2.06 -1.27
N GLY A 377 -10.64 -2.24 -1.34
CA GLY A 377 -11.55 -1.30 -1.99
C GLY A 377 -11.61 0.07 -1.31
N ILE A 378 -11.64 0.09 0.03
CA ILE A 378 -11.55 1.32 0.83
C ILE A 378 -10.20 2.01 0.59
N MET A 379 -9.10 1.25 0.68
CA MET A 379 -7.75 1.76 0.42
C MET A 379 -7.60 2.35 -0.98
N LYS A 380 -8.14 1.69 -2.02
CA LYS A 380 -8.16 2.21 -3.39
C LYS A 380 -8.86 3.56 -3.48
N THR A 381 -9.98 3.70 -2.77
CA THR A 381 -10.75 4.96 -2.75
C THR A 381 -9.97 6.08 -2.09
N ASP A 382 -9.28 5.80 -1.00
CA ASP A 382 -8.46 6.81 -0.31
C ASP A 382 -7.19 7.17 -1.10
N LEU A 383 -6.60 6.22 -1.85
CA LEU A 383 -5.48 6.48 -2.75
C LEU A 383 -5.88 7.39 -3.92
N LEU A 384 -7.10 7.22 -4.46
CA LEU A 384 -7.67 8.13 -5.46
C LEU A 384 -7.90 9.54 -4.90
N LYS A 385 -8.41 9.66 -3.67
CA LYS A 385 -8.54 10.97 -3.00
C LYS A 385 -7.18 11.63 -2.81
N PHE A 386 -6.16 10.86 -2.41
CA PHE A 386 -4.79 11.36 -2.27
C PHE A 386 -4.21 11.86 -3.61
N GLY A 387 -4.47 11.14 -4.71
CA GLY A 387 -4.13 11.60 -6.07
C GLY A 387 -4.74 12.96 -6.40
N ASN A 388 -6.01 13.19 -6.08
CA ASN A 388 -6.66 14.49 -6.28
C ASN A 388 -6.05 15.62 -5.45
N TYR A 389 -5.54 15.33 -4.24
CA TYR A 389 -4.83 16.32 -3.43
C TYR A 389 -3.46 16.67 -4.03
N LEU A 390 -2.72 15.67 -4.53
CA LEU A 390 -1.46 15.89 -5.23
C LEU A 390 -1.64 16.71 -6.51
N GLU A 391 -2.69 16.44 -7.30
CA GLU A 391 -2.99 17.23 -8.49
C GLU A 391 -3.28 18.70 -8.15
N LYS A 392 -4.04 18.95 -7.08
CA LYS A 392 -4.28 20.32 -6.57
C LYS A 392 -2.98 20.99 -6.11
N ALA A 393 -2.09 20.25 -5.45
CA ALA A 393 -0.80 20.78 -5.02
C ALA A 393 0.10 21.14 -6.22
N GLN A 394 0.13 20.29 -7.25
CA GLN A 394 0.84 20.55 -8.49
C GLN A 394 0.33 21.83 -9.18
N ARG A 395 -0.99 22.00 -9.31
CA ARG A 395 -1.58 23.23 -9.89
C ARG A 395 -1.16 24.49 -9.15
N LYS A 396 -1.13 24.46 -7.81
CA LYS A 396 -0.65 25.59 -7.00
C LYS A 396 0.83 25.89 -7.21
N LEU A 397 1.66 24.86 -7.37
CA LEU A 397 3.08 25.04 -7.67
C LEU A 397 3.29 25.64 -9.07
N ASP A 398 2.54 25.21 -10.07
CA ASP A 398 2.59 25.78 -11.42
C ASP A 398 2.16 27.25 -11.43
N GLU A 399 1.13 27.59 -10.66
CA GLU A 399 0.63 28.96 -10.51
C GLU A 399 1.64 29.87 -9.79
N ALA A 400 2.26 29.36 -8.72
CA ALA A 400 3.37 30.04 -8.04
C ALA A 400 4.56 30.24 -9.00
N SER A 401 4.91 29.23 -9.80
CA SER A 401 5.99 29.29 -10.79
C SER A 401 5.72 30.35 -11.88
N LYS A 402 4.48 30.42 -12.39
CA LYS A 402 4.06 31.49 -13.31
C LYS A 402 4.18 32.89 -12.69
N THR A 403 3.77 33.03 -11.43
CA THR A 403 3.83 34.30 -10.70
C THR A 403 5.27 34.77 -10.52
N ILE A 404 6.17 33.86 -10.16
CA ILE A 404 7.61 34.13 -10.08
C ILE A 404 8.14 34.59 -11.45
N GLY A 405 7.80 33.89 -12.54
CA GLY A 405 8.23 34.27 -13.88
C GLY A 405 7.73 35.65 -14.34
N GLN A 406 6.52 36.06 -13.94
CA GLN A 406 6.02 37.41 -14.19
C GLN A 406 6.79 38.46 -13.39
N ALA A 407 7.06 38.20 -12.11
CA ALA A 407 7.86 39.09 -11.27
C ALA A 407 9.26 39.31 -11.87
N THR A 408 9.93 38.24 -12.33
CA THR A 408 11.25 38.33 -12.98
C THR A 408 11.22 39.22 -14.22
N LYS A 409 10.21 39.06 -15.10
CA LYS A 409 10.04 39.94 -16.27
C LYS A 409 9.82 41.39 -15.87
N GLN A 410 9.01 41.63 -14.84
CA GLN A 410 8.76 42.99 -14.35
C GLN A 410 10.04 43.63 -13.80
N THR A 411 10.85 42.87 -13.06
CA THR A 411 12.17 43.30 -12.58
C THR A 411 13.12 43.63 -13.73
N GLU A 412 13.19 42.80 -14.78
CA GLU A 412 14.00 43.11 -15.98
C GLU A 412 13.52 44.38 -16.68
N THR A 413 12.21 44.59 -16.75
CA THR A 413 11.63 45.78 -17.39
C THR A 413 11.90 47.04 -16.57
N MET A 414 11.82 46.95 -15.24
CA MET A 414 12.23 48.03 -14.33
C MET A 414 13.72 48.32 -14.46
N LYS A 415 14.58 47.29 -14.52
CA LYS A 415 16.03 47.44 -14.69
C LYS A 415 16.35 48.19 -16.00
N LYS A 416 15.72 47.81 -17.12
CA LYS A 416 15.85 48.52 -18.41
C LYS A 416 15.34 49.96 -18.38
N LYS A 417 14.31 50.27 -17.58
CA LYS A 417 13.83 51.64 -17.39
C LYS A 417 14.79 52.46 -16.51
N LEU A 418 15.37 51.84 -15.48
CA LEU A 418 16.33 52.47 -14.59
C LEU A 418 17.64 52.80 -15.33
N ASP A 419 18.16 51.85 -16.13
CA ASP A 419 19.32 52.07 -17.01
C ASP A 419 19.09 53.20 -18.03
N ARG A 420 17.84 53.46 -18.42
CA ARG A 420 17.49 54.61 -19.30
C ARG A 420 17.45 55.94 -18.55
N VAL A 421 17.13 55.93 -17.25
CA VAL A 421 17.11 57.15 -16.42
C VAL A 421 18.53 57.53 -15.99
N GLU A 422 19.41 56.55 -15.77
CA GLU A 422 20.85 56.78 -15.49
C GLU A 422 21.63 57.33 -16.69
N ASN A 423 21.11 57.18 -17.92
CA ASN A 423 21.76 57.65 -19.16
C ASN A 423 21.20 58.99 -19.70
N LEU A 424 20.45 59.75 -18.90
CA LEU A 424 20.03 61.11 -19.29
C LEU A 424 21.14 62.13 -18.93
N PRO A 425 21.62 62.95 -19.88
CA PRO A 425 22.50 64.07 -19.55
C PRO A 425 21.73 65.08 -18.69
N SER A 426 22.36 65.57 -17.64
CA SER A 426 21.86 66.63 -16.77
C SER A 426 21.37 67.83 -17.58
N LEU A 427 20.05 68.04 -17.65
CA LEU A 427 19.44 69.27 -18.16
C LEU A 427 18.28 69.71 -17.26
N ASP A 428 18.48 70.91 -16.73
CA ASP A 428 17.55 71.92 -16.24
C ASP A 428 16.70 71.69 -14.99
N SER A 429 17.34 72.10 -13.89
CA SER A 429 16.74 72.79 -12.75
C SER A 429 16.01 74.07 -13.17
N ALA A 430 14.81 73.99 -13.78
CA ALA A 430 13.99 75.19 -14.05
C ALA A 430 12.50 74.91 -14.34
N SER A 431 11.81 74.06 -13.58
CA SER A 431 10.34 73.98 -13.70
C SER A 431 9.64 73.36 -12.47
N LEU A 432 9.99 73.78 -11.26
CA LEU A 432 9.30 73.40 -10.02
C LEU A 432 8.62 74.60 -9.31
N SER A 433 8.23 75.61 -10.08
CA SER A 433 7.48 76.78 -9.59
C SER A 433 6.27 77.05 -10.50
N ALA A 434 5.10 76.53 -10.09
CA ALA A 434 3.72 76.96 -10.40
C ALA A 434 2.76 75.80 -10.07
N LEU A 435 2.36 75.63 -8.79
CA LEU A 435 1.06 76.02 -8.19
C LEU A 435 -0.12 75.08 -8.54
N PRO A 436 -1.20 74.94 -7.72
CA PRO A 436 -1.50 75.56 -6.42
C PRO A 436 -2.01 74.59 -5.31
N ASP A 437 -2.10 75.15 -4.10
CA ASP A 437 -2.75 74.60 -2.90
C ASP A 437 -4.28 74.44 -2.99
N GLY A 438 -4.77 73.33 -2.42
CA GLY A 438 -5.99 73.21 -1.61
C GLY A 438 -7.27 72.67 -2.28
N PRO A 439 -8.29 72.18 -1.50
CA PRO A 439 -8.36 71.97 -0.05
C PRO A 439 -8.77 70.53 0.37
N GLY A 440 -8.67 70.23 1.67
CA GLY A 440 -9.01 68.94 2.28
C GLY A 440 -10.50 68.68 2.53
N GLY A 441 -10.78 67.50 3.08
CA GLY A 441 -12.09 67.13 3.63
C GLY A 441 -12.36 65.62 3.56
N GLU A 442 -12.26 64.99 4.74
CA GLU A 442 -12.77 63.67 5.19
C GLU A 442 -12.15 62.35 4.68
#